data_AF-A0A1H1N7C2-F1
#
_entry.id   AF-A0A1H1N7C2-F1
#
_cell.length_a   1.000
_cell.length_b   1.000
_cell.length_c   1.000
_cell.angle_alpha   90.00
_cell.angle_beta   90.00
_cell.angle_gamma   90.00
#
_symmetry.space_group_name_H-M   'P 1'
#
loop_
_entity.id
_entity.type
_entity.pdbx_description
1 polymer ?
#
loop_
_entity_poly.entity_id
_entity_poly.type
_entity_poly.pdbx_seq_one_letter_code
_entity_poly.pdbx_strand_id
1 'polypeptide(L)'
;MEISVELTLSPLQDNYEPAIINFIKSLRASGLIIKENPLSTQVYGDYDKVMEILNKEMKIALEAVDRGLMYIKIVKSDRSDYAAHF
;
A
#
# COMPACT_ATOMS: atom_id res chain seq x y z
N MET A 1 16.29 7.80 -0.41
CA MET A 1 16.54 6.64 -1.31
C MET A 1 15.22 6.25 -1.93
N GLU A 2 15.11 6.05 -3.25
CA GLU A 2 13.84 5.63 -3.84
C GLU A 2 13.53 4.15 -3.59
N ILE A 3 12.29 3.85 -3.24
CA ILE A 3 11.77 2.49 -3.06
C ILE A 3 10.43 2.30 -3.77
N SER A 4 10.13 1.03 -4.06
CA SER A 4 8.80 0.58 -4.44
C SER A 4 8.26 -0.35 -3.36
N VAL A 5 7.03 -0.10 -2.91
CA VAL A 5 6.37 -0.93 -1.92
C VAL A 5 5.07 -1.47 -2.50
N GLU A 6 4.90 -2.79 -2.48
CA GLU A 6 3.65 -3.44 -2.81
C GLU A 6 2.95 -3.90 -1.53
N LEU A 7 1.65 -3.61 -1.43
CA LEU A 7 0.80 -3.80 -0.27
C LEU A 7 -0.46 -4.58 -0.64
N THR A 8 -0.83 -5.54 0.22
CA THR A 8 -2.14 -6.20 0.18
C THR A 8 -2.67 -6.29 1.61
N LEU A 9 -3.81 -5.65 1.88
CA LEU A 9 -4.56 -5.80 3.13
C LEU A 9 -5.64 -6.85 2.92
N SER A 10 -5.65 -7.88 3.76
CA SER A 10 -6.64 -8.96 3.72
C SER A 10 -7.37 -9.05 5.06
N PRO A 11 -8.47 -8.27 5.26
CA PRO A 11 -9.35 -8.45 6.40
C PRO A 11 -10.03 -9.82 6.34
N LEU A 12 -10.14 -10.50 7.48
CA LEU A 12 -10.73 -11.84 7.58
C LEU A 12 -12.16 -11.74 8.16
N GLN A 13 -13.02 -10.99 7.48
CA GLN A 13 -14.41 -10.69 7.87
C GLN A 13 -15.29 -10.42 6.63
N ASP A 14 -16.61 -10.59 6.73
CA ASP A 14 -17.53 -10.47 5.57
C ASP A 14 -17.56 -9.06 4.96
N ASN A 15 -17.59 -8.02 5.79
CA ASN A 15 -17.59 -6.62 5.35
C ASN A 15 -16.16 -6.07 5.25
N TYR A 16 -15.31 -6.72 4.45
CA TYR A 16 -13.89 -6.38 4.33
C TYR A 16 -13.62 -5.16 3.43
N GLU A 17 -14.46 -4.93 2.44
CA GLU A 17 -14.23 -3.91 1.39
C GLU A 17 -14.02 -2.50 1.94
N PRO A 18 -14.79 -2.00 2.92
CA PRO A 18 -14.62 -0.63 3.41
C PRO A 18 -13.23 -0.36 3.99
N ALA A 19 -12.65 -1.33 4.71
CA ALA A 19 -11.31 -1.18 5.28
C ALA A 19 -10.24 -1.05 4.18
N ILE A 20 -10.33 -1.89 3.13
CA ILE A 20 -9.43 -1.84 1.98
C ILE A 20 -9.59 -0.53 1.21
N ILE A 21 -10.83 -0.13 0.91
CA ILE A 21 -11.14 1.08 0.16
C ILE A 21 -10.62 2.33 0.89
N ASN A 22 -10.82 2.40 2.21
CA ASN A 22 -10.36 3.53 3.02
C ASN A 22 -8.83 3.61 3.06
N PHE A 23 -8.15 2.47 3.19
CA PHE A 23 -6.69 2.41 3.14
C PHE A 23 -6.14 2.88 1.78
N ILE A 24 -6.70 2.40 0.66
CA ILE A 24 -6.26 2.85 -0.67
C ILE A 24 -6.52 4.36 -0.86
N LYS A 25 -7.67 4.88 -0.39
CA LYS A 25 -7.97 6.31 -0.46
C LYS A 25 -6.98 7.15 0.36
N SER A 26 -6.54 6.70 1.53
CA SER A 26 -5.56 7.45 2.32
C SER A 26 -4.18 7.45 1.67
N LEU A 27 -3.78 6.34 1.05
CA LEU A 27 -2.56 6.29 0.24
C LEU A 27 -2.63 7.24 -0.96
N ARG A 28 -3.77 7.32 -1.67
CA ARG A 28 -3.96 8.30 -2.77
C ARG A 28 -3.85 9.76 -2.31
N ALA A 29 -4.31 10.06 -1.11
CA ALA A 29 -4.26 11.39 -0.53
C ALA A 29 -2.85 11.79 -0.03
N SER A 30 -1.88 10.86 -0.06
CA SER A 30 -0.55 11.08 0.50
C SER A 30 0.38 11.95 -0.35
N GLY A 31 0.06 12.15 -1.63
CA GLY A 31 0.93 12.85 -2.58
C GLY A 31 2.07 11.99 -3.15
N LEU A 32 2.14 10.70 -2.80
CA LEU A 32 3.03 9.72 -3.42
C LEU A 32 2.47 9.23 -4.75
N ILE A 33 3.31 8.58 -5.56
CA ILE A 33 2.86 7.88 -6.76
C ILE A 33 2.22 6.57 -6.31
N ILE A 34 0.93 6.41 -6.63
CA ILE A 34 0.13 5.22 -6.31
C ILE A 34 -0.27 4.53 -7.61
N LYS A 35 -0.12 3.20 -7.66
CA LYS A 35 -0.67 2.36 -8.73
C LYS A 35 -1.40 1.17 -8.13
N GLU A 36 -2.58 0.85 -8.64
CA GLU A 36 -3.35 -0.29 -8.18
C GLU A 36 -3.59 -1.30 -9.31
N ASN A 37 -3.72 -2.55 -8.91
CA ASN A 37 -4.22 -3.62 -9.75
C ASN A 37 -5.18 -4.49 -8.91
N PRO A 38 -5.82 -5.52 -9.49
CA PRO A 38 -6.79 -6.34 -8.76
C PRO A 38 -6.23 -7.09 -7.54
N LEU A 39 -4.91 -7.20 -7.38
CA LEU A 39 -4.24 -8.00 -6.35
C LEU A 39 -3.50 -7.15 -5.30
N SER A 40 -3.07 -5.94 -5.65
CA SER A 40 -2.22 -5.12 -4.78
C SER A 40 -2.33 -3.62 -5.04
N THR A 41 -1.86 -2.85 -4.05
CA THR A 41 -1.59 -1.40 -4.16
C THR A 41 -0.09 -1.18 -4.08
N GLN A 42 0.45 -0.37 -4.98
CA GLN A 42 1.87 -0.10 -5.12
C GLN A 42 2.12 1.39 -4.82
N VAL A 43 3.13 1.65 -3.99
CA VAL A 43 3.53 2.98 -3.51
C VAL A 43 4.98 3.21 -3.87
N TYR A 44 5.28 4.37 -4.47
CA TYR A 44 6.63 4.72 -4.91
C TYR A 44 7.06 6.08 -4.36
N GLY A 45 8.34 6.19 -4.04
CA GLY A 45 8.97 7.45 -3.66
C GLY A 45 10.15 7.29 -2.72
N ASP A 46 10.58 8.43 -2.15
CA ASP A 46 11.66 8.47 -1.18
C ASP A 46 11.32 7.66 0.08
N TYR A 47 12.27 6.83 0.51
CA TYR A 47 12.16 5.87 1.60
C TYR A 47 11.56 6.49 2.87
N ASP A 48 12.08 7.63 3.31
CA ASP A 48 11.67 8.21 4.59
C ASP A 48 10.21 8.68 4.51
N LYS A 49 9.82 9.30 3.40
CA LYS A 49 8.42 9.72 3.15
C LYS A 49 7.47 8.55 3.02
N VAL A 50 7.85 7.53 2.24
CA VAL A 50 7.05 6.32 2.06
C VAL A 50 6.83 5.65 3.42
N MET A 51 7.90 5.45 4.19
CA MET A 51 7.80 4.78 5.49
C MET A 51 7.03 5.60 6.53
N GLU A 52 7.11 6.93 6.51
CA GLU A 52 6.30 7.81 7.36
C GLU A 52 4.80 7.61 7.10
N ILE A 53 4.39 7.69 5.83
CA ILE A 53 3.01 7.51 5.41
C ILE A 53 2.52 6.09 5.72
N LEU A 54 3.30 5.08 5.36
CA LEU A 54 2.93 3.69 5.60
C LEU A 54 2.83 3.38 7.09
N ASN A 55 3.73 3.88 7.93
CA ASN A 55 3.64 3.68 9.39
C ASN A 55 2.29 4.14 9.95
N LYS A 56 1.85 5.34 9.55
CA LYS A 56 0.58 5.91 10.00
C LYS A 56 -0.63 5.16 9.42
N GLU A 57 -0.68 5.02 8.10
CA GLU A 57 -1.88 4.53 7.41
C GLU A 57 -2.07 3.02 7.60
N MET A 58 -0.98 2.24 7.69
CA MET A 58 -1.08 0.81 7.98
C MET A 58 -1.60 0.56 9.39
N LYS A 59 -1.18 1.38 10.37
CA LYS A 59 -1.69 1.29 11.74
C LYS A 59 -3.20 1.50 11.77
N ILE A 60 -3.68 2.57 11.13
CA ILE A 60 -5.12 2.87 11.03
C ILE A 60 -5.88 1.71 10.37
N ALA A 61 -5.34 1.17 9.28
CA ALA A 61 -5.97 0.07 8.56
C ALA A 61 -6.05 -1.23 9.39
N LEU A 62 -5.00 -1.54 10.16
CA LEU A 62 -4.97 -2.71 11.05
C LEU A 62 -5.87 -2.53 12.28
N GLU A 63 -5.99 -1.32 12.81
CA GLU A 63 -6.93 -1.00 13.92
C GLU A 63 -8.40 -1.04 13.47
N ALA A 64 -8.67 -0.84 12.18
CA ALA A 64 -10.02 -0.85 11.61
C ALA A 64 -10.58 -2.26 11.35
N VAL A 65 -9.80 -3.31 11.58
CA VAL A 65 -10.19 -4.72 11.35
C VAL A 65 -9.95 -5.56 12.60
N ASP A 66 -10.89 -6.44 12.93
CA ASP A 66 -10.74 -7.31 14.12
C ASP A 66 -9.67 -8.38 13.89
N ARG A 67 -9.63 -8.92 12.68
CA ARG A 67 -8.68 -9.94 12.24
C ARG A 67 -8.31 -9.69 10.80
N GLY A 68 -7.03 -9.78 10.50
CA GLY A 68 -6.53 -9.55 9.16
C GLY A 68 -5.05 -9.81 9.08
N LEU A 69 -4.54 -9.76 7.86
CA LEU A 69 -3.12 -9.71 7.60
C LEU A 69 -2.82 -8.62 6.58
N MET A 70 -1.60 -8.09 6.65
CA MET A 70 -1.07 -7.19 5.65
C MET A 70 0.22 -7.78 5.09
N TYR A 71 0.27 -7.98 3.78
CA TYR A 71 1.48 -8.36 3.07
C TYR A 71 2.17 -7.12 2.54
N ILE A 72 3.49 -7.04 2.74
CA ILE A 72 4.32 -5.92 2.34
C ILE A 72 5.57 -6.46 1.65
N LYS A 73 5.85 -5.96 0.45
CA LYS A 73 7.07 -6.24 -0.29
C LYS A 73 7.77 -4.93 -0.65
N ILE A 74 8.99 -4.76 -0.18
CA ILE A 74 9.81 -3.56 -0.44
C ILE A 74 10.91 -3.92 -1.44
N VAL A 75 11.06 -3.08 -2.47
CA VAL A 75 12.11 -3.17 -3.48
C VAL A 75 12.98 -1.93 -3.38
N LYS A 76 14.31 -2.12 -3.27
CA LYS A 76 15.31 -1.04 -3.22
C LYS A 76 15.57 -0.45 -4.62
N SER A 77 14.57 0.17 -5.21
CA SER A 77 14.62 0.98 -6.44
C SER A 77 13.23 1.51 -6.76
N ASP A 78 13.16 2.57 -7.57
CA ASP A 78 11.93 2.97 -8.23
C ASP A 78 11.60 2.02 -9.39
N ARG A 79 10.41 1.43 -9.37
CA ARG A 79 9.86 0.54 -10.39
C ARG A 79 8.57 1.11 -10.99
N SER A 80 8.26 2.40 -10.76
CA SER A 80 7.03 3.03 -11.24
C SER A 80 6.87 2.87 -12.74
N ASP A 81 7.97 2.95 -13.50
CA ASP A 81 7.93 2.95 -14.97
C ASP A 81 8.17 1.56 -15.58
N TYR A 82 8.07 0.49 -14.77
CA TYR A 82 8.20 -0.86 -15.31
C TYR A 82 7.10 -1.15 -16.34
N ALA A 83 7.52 -1.41 -17.56
CA ALA A 83 6.73 -2.03 -18.60
C ALA A 83 7.35 -3.39 -18.92
N ALA A 84 6.52 -4.42 -19.06
CA ALA A 84 7.00 -5.71 -19.53
C ALA A 84 7.59 -5.54 -20.93
N HIS A 85 8.83 -5.99 -21.12
CA HIS A 85 9.48 -6.02 -22.42
C HIS A 85 9.69 -7.48 -22.80
N PHE A 86 8.85 -7.97 -23.69
CA PHE A 86 8.93 -9.30 -24.28
C PHE A 86 8.57 -9.22 -25.76
#